data_AF-A0A3E0W7L2-F1
#
_entry.id   AF-A0A3E0W7L2-F1
#
_cell.length_a   1.000
_cell.length_b   1.000
_cell.length_c   1.000
_cell.angle_alpha   90.00
_cell.angle_beta   90.00
_cell.angle_gamma   90.00
#
_symmetry.space_group_name_H-M   'P 1'
#
loop_
_entity.id
_entity.type
_entity.pdbx_description
1 polymer ?
#
loop_
_entity_poly.entity_id
_entity_poly.type
_entity_poly.pdbx_seq_one_letter_code
_entity_poly.pdbx_strand_id
1 'polypeptide(L)'
;MPTPTVPHAAEQPSASPAVADEATTIATSVVTAFCRPTLDFQTWINGLYPYLSQTAAVAYETVNPARVPCTAVTGAARVRDGDGTFTVRVIVPTNGGDYSVYVHRTEVTGPWLVEQITPLAGE
;
A
#
# COMPACT_ATOMS: atom_id res chain seq x y z
N MET A 1 5.77 -22.40 45.11
CA MET A 1 6.04 -21.11 44.44
C MET A 1 5.33 -21.17 43.10
N PRO A 2 4.29 -20.37 42.85
CA PRO A 2 3.61 -20.42 41.55
C PRO A 2 4.50 -19.74 40.50
N THR A 3 4.84 -20.49 39.45
CA THR A 3 5.45 -20.00 38.22
C THR A 3 4.63 -18.87 37.60
N PRO A 4 5.21 -17.76 37.12
CA PRO A 4 4.46 -16.83 36.31
C PRO A 4 4.16 -17.50 34.96
N THR A 5 2.89 -17.84 34.77
CA THR A 5 2.30 -18.10 33.45
C THR A 5 2.53 -16.86 32.60
N VAL A 6 3.47 -16.93 31.66
CA VAL A 6 3.61 -15.94 30.60
C VAL A 6 2.27 -15.96 29.85
N PRO A 7 1.45 -14.90 29.89
CA PRO A 7 0.25 -14.86 29.07
C PRO A 7 0.70 -14.98 27.61
N HIS A 8 -0.01 -15.82 26.86
CA HIS A 8 0.12 -15.99 25.42
C HIS A 8 0.50 -14.67 24.77
N ALA A 9 1.62 -14.66 24.03
CA ALA A 9 1.95 -13.59 23.12
C ALA A 9 0.70 -13.34 22.27
N ALA A 10 -0.02 -12.26 22.56
CA ALA A 10 -0.94 -11.69 21.61
C ALA A 10 -0.10 -11.50 20.35
N GLU A 11 -0.53 -12.11 19.23
CA GLU A 11 -0.07 -11.76 17.90
C GLU A 11 0.09 -10.24 17.87
N GLN A 12 1.34 -9.77 17.96
CA GLN A 12 1.61 -8.35 17.86
C GLN A 12 1.22 -8.01 16.43
N PRO A 13 0.24 -7.11 16.19
CA PRO A 13 0.10 -6.58 14.85
C PRO A 13 1.48 -6.02 14.50
N SER A 14 2.06 -6.52 13.41
CA SER A 14 3.44 -6.21 13.01
C SER A 14 3.67 -4.70 12.85
N ALA A 15 2.60 -3.91 12.80
CA ALA A 15 2.57 -2.47 12.94
C ALA A 15 1.67 -2.03 14.10
N SER A 16 2.10 -1.00 14.83
CA SER A 16 1.23 -0.26 15.76
C SER A 16 -0.06 0.19 15.04
N PRO A 17 -1.21 0.26 15.73
CA PRO A 17 -2.48 0.62 15.09
C PRO A 17 -2.45 1.98 14.38
N ALA A 18 -1.68 2.94 14.90
CA ALA A 18 -1.46 4.23 14.24
C ALA A 18 -0.72 4.08 12.90
N VAL A 19 0.35 3.28 12.85
CA VAL A 19 1.10 3.03 11.61
C VAL A 19 0.25 2.26 10.60
N ALA A 20 -0.54 1.30 11.07
CA ALA A 20 -1.47 0.57 10.22
C ALA A 20 -2.50 1.51 9.56
N ASP A 21 -3.03 2.47 10.31
CA ASP A 21 -3.98 3.48 9.79
C ASP A 21 -3.33 4.41 8.75
N GLU A 22 -2.12 4.91 9.03
CA GLU A 22 -1.36 5.74 8.08
C GLU A 22 -1.05 4.97 6.78
N ALA A 23 -0.54 3.74 6.90
CA ALA A 23 -0.19 2.91 5.77
C ALA A 23 -1.41 2.53 4.93
N THR A 24 -2.53 2.16 5.56
CA THR A 24 -3.77 1.84 4.85
C THR A 24 -4.39 3.06 4.17
N THR A 25 -4.30 4.23 4.78
CA THR A 25 -4.75 5.50 4.18
C THR A 25 -3.96 5.84 2.93
N ILE A 26 -2.63 5.78 2.99
CA ILE A 26 -1.77 6.07 1.84
C ILE A 26 -1.92 5.01 0.74
N ALA A 27 -1.98 3.73 1.11
CA ALA A 27 -2.24 2.64 0.17
C ALA A 27 -3.59 2.80 -0.55
N THR A 28 -4.64 3.16 0.17
CA THR A 28 -5.97 3.40 -0.44
C THR A 28 -5.94 4.60 -1.37
N SER A 29 -5.25 5.67 -0.98
CA SER A 29 -5.14 6.90 -1.78
C SER A 29 -4.39 6.63 -3.09
N VAL A 30 -3.23 5.97 -3.04
CA VAL A 30 -2.45 5.67 -4.24
C VAL A 30 -3.18 4.68 -5.15
N VAL A 31 -3.87 3.67 -4.61
CA VAL A 31 -4.64 2.71 -5.43
C VAL A 31 -5.83 3.40 -6.08
N THR A 32 -6.47 4.34 -5.38
CA THR A 32 -7.56 5.15 -5.96
C THR A 32 -7.07 6.02 -7.12
N ALA A 33 -5.85 6.56 -7.04
CA ALA A 33 -5.21 7.29 -8.14
C ALA A 33 -4.79 6.33 -9.27
N PHE A 34 -4.27 5.15 -8.92
CA PHE A 34 -3.81 4.12 -9.86
C PHE A 34 -4.96 3.52 -10.69
N CYS A 35 -6.11 3.25 -10.06
CA CYS A 35 -7.31 2.68 -10.68
C CYS A 35 -8.10 3.72 -11.51
N ARG A 36 -7.41 4.43 -12.38
CA ARG A 36 -8.00 5.44 -13.28
C ARG A 36 -7.60 5.17 -14.74
N PRO A 37 -8.00 4.02 -15.32
CA PRO A 37 -7.60 3.62 -16.68
C PRO A 37 -8.17 4.51 -17.78
N THR A 38 -9.15 5.36 -17.46
CA THR A 38 -9.77 6.31 -18.39
C THR A 38 -9.00 7.63 -18.52
N LEU A 39 -8.02 7.89 -17.66
CA LEU A 39 -7.20 9.10 -17.73
C LEU A 39 -6.09 8.93 -18.76
N ASP A 40 -5.66 10.06 -19.34
CA ASP A 40 -4.42 10.11 -20.10
C ASP A 40 -3.22 9.81 -19.16
N PHE A 41 -2.15 9.26 -19.74
CA PHE A 41 -0.93 8.92 -19.01
C PHE A 41 -0.36 10.11 -18.22
N GLN A 42 -0.29 11.32 -18.79
CA GLN A 42 0.27 12.47 -18.08
C GLN A 42 -0.56 12.84 -16.85
N THR A 43 -1.88 12.91 -16.99
CA THR A 43 -2.78 13.22 -15.88
C THR A 43 -2.72 12.13 -14.80
N TRP A 44 -2.65 10.87 -15.22
CA TRP A 44 -2.57 9.73 -14.33
C TRP A 44 -1.26 9.69 -13.53
N ILE A 45 -0.10 9.80 -14.20
CA ILE A 45 1.20 9.72 -13.51
C ILE A 45 1.44 10.93 -12.60
N ASN A 46 0.97 12.13 -12.98
CA ASN A 46 1.04 13.31 -12.12
C ASN A 46 0.25 13.15 -10.82
N GLY A 47 -0.87 12.41 -10.85
CA GLY A 47 -1.62 12.05 -9.66
C GLY A 47 -0.92 11.04 -8.76
N LEU A 48 0.02 10.26 -9.30
CA LEU A 48 0.77 9.24 -8.55
C LEU A 48 2.05 9.77 -7.93
N TYR A 49 2.77 10.69 -8.60
CA TYR A 49 4.03 11.25 -8.10
C TYR A 49 4.06 11.69 -6.63
N PRO A 50 3.02 12.32 -6.04
CA PRO A 50 3.08 12.69 -4.62
C PRO A 50 3.12 11.50 -3.65
N TYR A 51 2.73 10.30 -4.10
CA TYR A 51 2.72 9.09 -3.28
C TYR A 51 3.89 8.17 -3.57
N LEU A 52 4.49 8.26 -4.76
CA LEU A 52 5.51 7.33 -5.22
C LEU A 52 6.89 7.72 -4.70
N SER A 53 7.73 6.72 -4.46
CA SER A 53 9.16 6.93 -4.34
C SER A 53 9.80 7.27 -5.68
N GLN A 54 11.04 7.76 -5.66
CA GLN A 54 11.76 8.07 -6.89
C GLN A 54 11.97 6.82 -7.77
N THR A 55 12.21 5.65 -7.18
CA THR A 55 12.34 4.39 -7.92
C THR A 55 11.00 3.96 -8.50
N ALA A 56 9.92 4.04 -7.72
CA ALA A 56 8.59 3.69 -8.18
C ALA A 56 8.13 4.62 -9.31
N ALA A 57 8.35 5.93 -9.16
CA ALA A 57 8.07 6.95 -10.17
C ALA A 57 8.62 6.54 -11.54
N VAL A 58 9.92 6.20 -11.63
CA VAL A 58 10.57 5.77 -12.87
C VAL A 58 9.95 4.48 -13.42
N ALA A 59 9.59 3.53 -12.56
CA ALA A 59 8.94 2.29 -12.99
C ALA A 59 7.54 2.56 -13.60
N TYR A 60 6.75 3.42 -12.95
CA TYR A 60 5.40 3.77 -13.39
C TYR A 60 5.36 4.67 -14.62
N GLU A 61 6.44 5.35 -14.99
CA GLU A 61 6.54 6.09 -16.26
C GLU A 61 6.38 5.20 -17.50
N THR A 62 6.63 3.90 -17.36
CA THR A 62 6.48 2.92 -18.46
C THR A 62 5.12 2.23 -18.47
N VAL A 63 4.28 2.48 -17.47
CA VAL A 63 2.97 1.83 -17.30
C VAL A 63 1.91 2.54 -18.13
N ASN A 64 1.18 1.76 -18.93
CA ASN A 64 0.01 2.28 -19.64
C ASN A 64 -1.23 2.18 -18.74
N PRO A 65 -1.85 3.32 -18.34
CA PRO A 65 -3.03 3.30 -17.48
C PRO A 65 -4.21 2.53 -18.08
N ALA A 66 -4.35 2.49 -19.41
CA ALA A 66 -5.42 1.74 -20.07
C ALA A 66 -5.32 0.21 -19.87
N ARG A 67 -4.17 -0.30 -19.39
CA ARG A 67 -3.97 -1.71 -19.04
C ARG A 67 -4.32 -2.03 -17.59
N VAL A 68 -4.64 -1.02 -16.77
CA VAL A 68 -5.01 -1.21 -15.37
C VAL A 68 -6.43 -1.78 -15.31
N PRO A 69 -6.64 -3.00 -14.78
CA PRO A 69 -7.95 -3.65 -14.76
C PRO A 69 -8.89 -3.08 -13.68
N CYS A 70 -8.38 -2.31 -12.72
CA CYS A 70 -9.19 -1.71 -11.67
C CYS A 70 -9.66 -0.29 -12.05
N THR A 71 -10.86 0.07 -11.59
CA THR A 71 -11.47 1.40 -11.76
C THR A 71 -11.90 2.03 -10.44
N ALA A 72 -12.02 1.25 -9.36
CA ALA A 72 -12.38 1.73 -8.04
C ALA A 72 -11.95 0.75 -6.93
N VAL A 73 -11.65 1.30 -5.75
CA VAL A 73 -11.50 0.53 -4.51
C VAL A 73 -12.90 0.09 -4.03
N THR A 74 -13.04 -1.18 -3.66
CA THR A 74 -14.34 -1.79 -3.31
C THR A 74 -14.50 -2.11 -1.83
N GLY A 75 -13.44 -2.00 -1.03
CA GLY A 75 -13.48 -2.31 0.40
C GLY A 75 -12.34 -1.66 1.18
N ALA A 76 -12.32 -1.94 2.49
CA ALA A 76 -11.30 -1.41 3.38
C ALA A 76 -9.93 -2.08 3.12
N ALA A 77 -8.89 -1.24 3.06
CA ALA A 77 -7.52 -1.71 2.99
C ALA A 77 -7.11 -2.38 4.31
N ARG A 78 -6.26 -3.41 4.22
CA ARG A 78 -5.78 -4.17 5.39
C ARG A 78 -4.28 -4.38 5.31
N VAL A 79 -3.59 -4.25 6.44
CA VAL A 79 -2.17 -4.60 6.53
C VAL A 79 -2.01 -6.12 6.34
N ARG A 80 -1.06 -6.52 5.51
CA ARG A 80 -0.69 -7.91 5.25
C ARG A 80 0.50 -8.35 6.10
N ASP A 81 1.61 -7.63 5.96
CA ASP A 81 2.91 -7.94 6.53
C ASP A 81 3.81 -6.68 6.50
N GLY A 82 4.96 -6.74 7.15
CA GLY A 82 5.91 -5.63 7.25
C GLY A 82 6.51 -5.51 8.64
N ASP A 83 7.56 -4.71 8.76
CA ASP A 83 8.20 -4.41 10.04
C ASP A 83 7.38 -3.39 10.87
N GLY A 84 6.46 -2.66 10.23
CA GLY A 84 5.60 -1.69 10.90
C GLY A 84 6.32 -0.47 11.46
N THR A 85 7.64 -0.39 11.32
CA THR A 85 8.42 0.81 11.65
C THR A 85 8.86 1.54 10.39
N PHE A 86 9.33 0.82 9.38
CA PHE A 86 9.82 1.42 8.13
C PHE A 86 9.13 0.91 6.87
N THR A 87 8.53 -0.28 6.94
CA THR A 87 7.93 -0.95 5.79
C THR A 87 6.61 -1.59 6.18
N VAL A 88 5.60 -1.42 5.34
CA VAL A 88 4.28 -2.04 5.49
C VAL A 88 3.78 -2.47 4.13
N ARG A 89 3.23 -3.67 4.05
CA ARG A 89 2.50 -4.19 2.90
C ARG A 89 1.01 -4.15 3.21
N VAL A 90 0.25 -3.52 2.32
CA VAL A 90 -1.19 -3.33 2.48
C VAL A 90 -1.92 -3.96 1.31
N ILE A 91 -2.99 -4.71 1.59
CA ILE A 91 -3.90 -5.23 0.58
C ILE A 91 -5.06 -4.25 0.45
N VAL A 92 -5.30 -3.79 -0.77
CA VAL A 92 -6.42 -2.91 -1.13
C VAL A 92 -7.35 -3.67 -2.07
N PRO A 93 -8.58 -4.02 -1.64
CA PRO A 93 -9.55 -4.67 -2.50
C PRO A 93 -10.08 -3.67 -3.54
N THR A 94 -10.05 -4.07 -4.82
CA THR A 94 -10.60 -3.27 -5.93
C THR A 94 -11.58 -4.10 -6.75
N ASN A 95 -12.31 -3.45 -7.64
CA ASN A 95 -13.20 -4.14 -8.57
C ASN A 95 -12.46 -4.98 -9.63
N GLY A 96 -11.16 -4.77 -9.80
CA GLY A 96 -10.29 -5.54 -10.69
C GLY A 96 -9.46 -6.63 -9.98
N GLY A 97 -9.71 -6.86 -8.69
CA GLY A 97 -8.94 -7.78 -7.84
C GLY A 97 -8.26 -7.06 -6.68
N ASP A 98 -7.63 -7.83 -5.78
CA ASP A 98 -6.85 -7.26 -4.68
C ASP A 98 -5.50 -6.74 -5.19
N TYR A 99 -5.09 -5.58 -4.69
CA TYR A 99 -3.76 -5.00 -4.95
C TYR A 99 -2.92 -5.01 -3.68
N SER A 100 -1.68 -5.50 -3.80
CA SER A 100 -0.67 -5.36 -2.78
C SER A 100 0.11 -4.06 -3.00
N VAL A 101 0.08 -3.18 -2.02
CA VAL A 101 0.84 -1.92 -1.98
C VAL A 101 1.96 -2.08 -0.97
N TYR A 102 3.19 -1.88 -1.41
CA TYR A 102 4.36 -1.82 -0.55
C TYR A 102 4.68 -0.36 -0.27
N VAL A 103 4.50 0.06 0.98
CA VAL A 103 4.86 1.39 1.47
C VAL A 103 6.12 1.32 2.32
N HIS A 104 6.95 2.33 2.18
CA HIS A 104 8.18 2.49 2.94
C HIS A 104 8.32 3.94 3.43
N ARG A 105 9.08 4.13 4.49
CA ARG A 105 9.57 5.45 4.93
C ARG A 105 11.02 5.31 5.38
N THR A 106 11.79 6.37 5.20
CA THR A 106 13.21 6.41 5.58
C THR A 106 13.42 6.82 7.04
N GLU A 107 12.44 7.51 7.62
CA GLU A 107 12.49 8.03 8.98
C GLU A 107 11.16 7.76 9.68
N VAL A 108 11.17 7.56 11.00
CA VAL A 108 9.95 7.25 11.79
C VAL A 108 8.89 8.35 11.69
N THR A 109 9.31 9.60 11.50
CA THR A 109 8.42 10.77 11.31
C THR A 109 8.37 11.23 9.85
N GLY A 110 9.01 10.50 8.95
CA GLY A 110 9.02 10.80 7.52
C GLY A 110 7.71 10.40 6.84
N PRO A 111 7.41 10.98 5.67
CA PRO A 111 6.24 10.59 4.89
C PRO A 111 6.38 9.14 4.40
N TRP A 112 5.27 8.42 4.37
CA TRP A 112 5.23 7.12 3.70
C TRP A 112 5.17 7.33 2.19
N LEU A 113 6.03 6.59 1.49
CA LEU A 113 6.12 6.56 0.05
C LEU A 113 5.86 5.14 -0.44
N VAL A 114 5.20 5.04 -1.57
CA VAL A 114 4.85 3.79 -2.22
C VAL A 114 6.00 3.37 -3.13
N GLU A 115 6.55 2.20 -2.85
CA GLU A 115 7.59 1.57 -3.66
C GLU A 115 6.99 0.75 -4.80
N GLN A 116 5.86 0.10 -4.53
CA GLN A 116 5.30 -0.87 -5.46
C GLN A 116 3.79 -1.06 -5.26
N ILE A 117 3.06 -1.14 -6.36
CA ILE A 117 1.64 -1.49 -6.45
C ILE A 117 1.55 -2.69 -7.40
N THR A 118 1.18 -3.85 -6.87
CA THR A 118 1.16 -5.12 -7.62
C THR A 118 -0.21 -5.77 -7.51
N PRO A 119 -0.84 -6.19 -8.62
CA PRO A 119 -2.07 -6.98 -8.56
C PRO A 119 -1.76 -8.36 -7.97
N LEU A 120 -2.58 -8.84 -7.03
CA LEU A 120 -2.46 -10.19 -6.46
C LEU A 120 -3.03 -11.27 -7.38
N ALA A 121 -3.83 -10.90 -8.37
CA ALA A 121 -4.45 -11.84 -9.31
C ALA A 121 -3.47 -12.44 -10.35
N GLY A 122 -2.15 -12.30 -10.14
CA GLY A 122 -1.10 -12.73 -11.05
C GLY A 122 -0.19 -13.85 -10.53
N GLU A 123 -0.50 -14.46 -9.37
CA GLU A 123 0.17 -15.67 -8.86
C GLU A 123 -0.64 -16.94 -9.13
#